data_AF-A0A8B7J8K9-F1
#
_entry.id   AF-A0A8B7J8K9-F1
#
_cell.length_a   1.000
_cell.length_b   1.000
_cell.length_c   1.000
_cell.angle_alpha   90.00
_cell.angle_beta   90.00
_cell.angle_gamma   90.00
#
_symmetry.space_group_name_H-M   'P 1'
#
loop_
_entity.id
_entity.type
_entity.pdbx_description
1 polymer ?
#
loop_
_entity_poly.entity_id
_entity_poly.type
_entity_poly.pdbx_seq_one_letter_code
_entity_poly.pdbx_strand_id
1 'polypeptide(L)'
;MYLLPGLKRLCGRTLAQILDEDNIVSIWRIAKLFQLTRLEDQCTEYMAKIIEKLVELEEFVAAVKENAEAVEERQETDSIPLVDDIRFHITSNVQTYSAIEEANQKLEALENLLASIGLEC
;
A
#
# COMPACT_ATOMS: atom_id res chain seq x y z
N MET A 1 11.41 27.54 -3.31
CA MET A 1 11.10 26.21 -2.75
C MET A 1 12.21 25.85 -1.78
N TYR A 2 11.96 25.80 -0.47
CA TYR A 2 12.98 25.47 0.52
C TYR A 2 13.21 23.96 0.53
N LEU A 3 14.18 23.49 -0.27
CA LEU A 3 14.64 22.10 -0.27
C LEU A 3 15.45 21.86 1.01
N LEU A 4 14.75 21.48 2.08
CA LEU A 4 15.35 21.00 3.33
C LEU A 4 15.25 19.46 3.38
N PRO A 5 16.07 18.72 2.60
CA PRO A 5 15.98 17.26 2.51
C PRO A 5 16.17 16.58 3.87
N GLY A 6 16.95 17.18 4.77
CA GLY A 6 17.13 16.69 6.14
C GLY A 6 15.84 16.69 6.96
N LEU A 7 15.04 17.76 6.85
CA LEU A 7 13.76 17.87 7.56
C LEU A 7 12.76 16.86 7.00
N LYS A 8 12.65 16.78 5.67
CA LYS A 8 11.80 15.81 4.96
C LYS A 8 12.06 14.37 5.46
N ARG A 9 13.33 13.97 5.58
CA ARG A 9 13.73 12.66 6.09
C ARG A 9 13.35 12.44 7.56
N LEU A 10 13.52 13.46 8.41
CA LEU A 10 13.15 13.38 9.83
C LEU A 10 11.64 13.22 10.00
N CYS A 11 10.84 14.02 9.28
CA CYS A 11 9.38 13.90 9.29
C CYS A 11 8.94 12.50 8.85
N GLY A 12 9.51 11.96 7.75
CA GLY A 12 9.19 10.60 7.30
C GLY A 12 9.48 9.54 8.37
N ARG A 13 10.63 9.66 9.07
CA ARG A 13 10.96 8.73 10.16
C ARG A 13 9.99 8.84 11.34
N THR A 14 9.57 10.04 11.71
CA THR A 14 8.61 10.24 12.81
C THR A 14 7.22 9.71 12.43
N LEU A 15 6.78 9.95 11.20
CA LEU A 15 5.50 9.41 10.69
C LEU A 15 5.50 7.88 10.71
N ALA A 16 6.61 7.24 10.33
CA ALA A 16 6.74 5.78 10.40
C ALA A 16 6.60 5.20 11.83
N GLN A 17 6.84 5.99 12.87
CA GLN A 17 6.75 5.54 14.27
C GLN A 17 5.32 5.60 14.83
N ILE A 18 4.42 6.31 14.15
CA ILE A 18 3.03 6.50 14.61
C ILE A 18 2.03 5.81 13.69
N LEU A 19 2.47 4.93 12.79
CA LEU A 19 1.59 4.17 11.91
C LEU A 19 0.65 3.28 12.75
N ASP A 20 -0.64 3.37 12.48
CA ASP A 20 -1.69 2.56 13.05
C ASP A 20 -2.74 2.18 11.99
N GLU A 21 -3.71 1.34 12.36
CA GLU A 21 -4.75 0.85 11.46
C GLU A 21 -5.64 1.98 10.90
N ASP A 22 -5.82 3.08 11.63
CA ASP A 22 -6.72 4.17 11.27
C ASP A 22 -6.04 5.23 10.37
N ASN A 23 -4.73 5.43 10.53
CA ASN A 23 -3.99 6.51 9.87
C ASN A 23 -3.14 6.05 8.67
N ILE A 24 -2.99 4.75 8.47
CA ILE A 24 -2.05 4.17 7.49
C ILE A 24 -2.31 4.66 6.06
N VAL A 25 -3.57 4.72 5.63
CA VAL A 25 -3.93 5.13 4.26
C VAL A 25 -3.63 6.62 4.06
N SER A 26 -4.01 7.46 5.02
CA SER A 26 -3.72 8.88 5.03
C SER A 26 -2.21 9.18 5.03
N ILE A 27 -1.43 8.48 5.87
CA ILE A 27 0.03 8.67 5.92
C ILE A 27 0.71 8.20 4.63
N TRP A 28 0.25 7.09 4.05
CA TRP A 28 0.74 6.63 2.75
C TRP A 28 0.46 7.64 1.63
N ARG A 29 -0.74 8.25 1.59
CA ARG A 29 -1.08 9.32 0.62
C ARG A 29 -0.12 10.51 0.75
N ILE A 30 0.17 10.93 1.99
CA ILE A 30 1.16 11.98 2.28
C ILE A 30 2.55 11.55 1.79
N ALA A 31 2.94 10.29 2.06
CA ALA A 31 4.22 9.76 1.65
C ALA A 31 4.39 9.86 0.12
N LYS A 32 3.37 9.43 -0.64
CA LYS A 32 3.33 9.47 -2.10
C LYS A 32 3.35 10.90 -2.65
N LEU A 33 2.54 11.80 -2.08
CA LEU A 33 2.48 13.21 -2.48
C LEU A 33 3.85 13.90 -2.31
N PHE A 34 4.54 13.61 -1.21
CA PHE A 34 5.86 14.17 -0.95
C PHE A 34 7.01 13.33 -1.51
N GLN A 35 6.76 12.21 -2.19
CA GLN A 35 7.81 11.28 -2.68
C GLN A 35 8.75 10.87 -1.54
N LEU A 36 8.18 10.29 -0.48
CA LEU A 36 8.88 9.76 0.67
C LEU A 36 9.03 8.24 0.52
N THR A 37 9.83 7.80 -0.45
CA THR A 37 9.96 6.38 -0.85
C THR A 37 10.12 5.40 0.31
N ARG A 38 10.93 5.74 1.31
CA ARG A 38 11.10 4.88 2.49
C ARG A 38 9.85 4.80 3.36
N LEU A 39 9.12 5.90 3.51
CA LEU A 39 7.86 5.89 4.26
C LEU A 39 6.78 5.15 3.47
N GLU A 40 6.74 5.29 2.15
CA GLU A 40 5.83 4.55 1.27
C GLU A 40 6.02 3.04 1.45
N ASP A 41 7.26 2.55 1.37
CA ASP A 41 7.63 1.15 1.60
C ASP A 41 7.23 0.65 3.00
N GLN A 42 7.46 1.46 4.05
CA GLN A 42 7.04 1.11 5.40
C GLN A 42 5.52 1.06 5.55
N CYS A 43 4.79 1.91 4.82
CA CYS A 43 3.34 1.89 4.84
C CYS A 43 2.79 0.65 4.13
N THR A 44 3.31 0.31 2.96
CA THR A 44 2.86 -0.88 2.21
C THR A 44 3.25 -2.17 2.92
N GLU A 45 4.38 -2.21 3.63
CA GLU A 45 4.75 -3.32 4.53
C GLU A 45 3.73 -3.47 5.67
N TYR A 46 3.30 -2.36 6.28
CA TYR A 46 2.28 -2.41 7.34
C TYR A 46 0.91 -2.82 6.80
N MET A 47 0.50 -2.25 5.65
CA MET A 47 -0.75 -2.59 4.96
C MET A 47 -0.82 -4.09 4.64
N ALA A 48 0.28 -4.69 4.15
CA ALA A 48 0.37 -6.13 3.89
C ALA A 48 0.12 -6.98 5.15
N LYS A 49 0.50 -6.50 6.34
CA LYS A 49 0.28 -7.22 7.61
C LYS A 49 -1.18 -7.22 8.03
N ILE A 50 -1.92 -6.16 7.74
CA ILE A 50 -3.32 -5.95 8.17
C ILE A 50 -4.33 -6.03 7.01
N ILE A 51 -3.94 -6.59 5.86
CA ILE A 51 -4.71 -6.49 4.63
C ILE A 51 -6.15 -6.98 4.77
N GLU A 52 -6.38 -8.03 5.58
CA GLU A 52 -7.72 -8.58 5.85
C GLU A 52 -8.70 -7.54 6.42
N LYS A 53 -8.21 -6.63 7.28
CA LYS A 53 -9.02 -5.51 7.80
C LYS A 53 -9.03 -4.33 6.83
N LEU A 54 -7.89 -4.08 6.19
CA LEU A 54 -7.68 -2.93 5.32
C LEU A 54 -8.63 -2.96 4.12
N VAL A 55 -8.93 -4.13 3.57
CA VAL A 55 -9.87 -4.29 2.45
C VAL A 55 -11.31 -3.89 2.78
N GLU A 56 -11.67 -3.87 4.06
CA GLU A 56 -12.99 -3.42 4.50
C GLU A 56 -13.08 -1.89 4.64
N LEU A 57 -11.95 -1.17 4.61
CA LEU A 57 -11.91 0.28 4.77
C LEU A 57 -12.21 0.98 3.44
N GLU A 58 -13.26 1.82 3.44
CA GLU A 58 -13.61 2.64 2.27
C GLU A 58 -12.47 3.56 1.84
N GLU A 59 -11.66 4.06 2.78
CA GLU A 59 -10.52 4.93 2.48
C GLU A 59 -9.45 4.19 1.65
N PHE A 60 -9.21 2.91 1.97
CA PHE A 60 -8.28 2.08 1.20
C PHE A 60 -8.83 1.79 -0.19
N VAL A 61 -10.11 1.45 -0.30
CA VAL A 61 -10.78 1.25 -1.60
C VAL A 61 -10.64 2.50 -2.48
N ALA A 62 -10.85 3.69 -1.91
CA ALA A 62 -10.67 4.95 -2.62
C ALA A 62 -9.22 5.16 -3.06
N ALA A 63 -8.24 4.85 -2.19
CA ALA A 63 -6.81 4.96 -2.53
C ALA A 63 -6.39 4.03 -3.68
N VAL A 64 -6.92 2.80 -3.73
CA VAL A 64 -6.68 1.85 -4.83
C VAL A 64 -7.27 2.38 -6.13
N LYS A 65 -8.52 2.88 -6.12
CA LYS A 65 -9.15 3.47 -7.33
C LYS A 65 -8.39 4.68 -7.86
N GLU A 66 -8.03 5.62 -6.98
CA GLU A 66 -7.24 6.79 -7.34
C GLU A 66 -5.90 6.38 -7.99
N ASN A 67 -5.30 5.28 -7.54
CA ASN A 67 -4.05 4.77 -8.12
C ASN A 67 -4.26 4.09 -9.46
N ALA A 68 -5.35 3.34 -9.63
CA ALA A 68 -5.71 2.74 -10.89
C ALA A 68 -5.98 3.81 -11.97
N GLU A 69 -6.75 4.84 -11.64
CA GLU A 69 -7.04 5.97 -12.54
C GLU A 69 -5.76 6.70 -12.98
N ALA A 70 -4.85 6.98 -12.04
CA ALA A 70 -3.58 7.63 -12.33
C ALA A 70 -2.65 6.82 -13.26
N VAL A 71 -2.89 5.50 -13.36
CA VAL A 71 -2.15 4.58 -14.22
C VAL A 71 -2.86 4.38 -15.57
N GLU A 72 -4.19 4.38 -15.60
CA GLU A 72 -4.97 4.37 -16.84
C GLU A 72 -4.65 5.60 -17.71
N GLU A 73 -4.48 6.78 -17.10
CA GLU A 73 -3.98 7.99 -17.79
C GLU A 73 -2.61 7.78 -18.47
N ARG A 74 -1.82 6.82 -17.98
CA ARG A 74 -0.47 6.48 -18.48
C ARG A 74 -0.46 5.29 -19.45
N GLN A 75 -1.62 4.67 -19.73
CA GLN A 75 -1.76 3.45 -20.54
C GLN A 75 -1.03 2.20 -19.98
N GLU A 76 -0.72 2.16 -18.68
CA GLU A 76 -0.07 1.03 -17.99
C GLU A 76 -1.10 0.19 -17.22
N THR A 77 -2.24 -0.14 -17.85
CA THR A 77 -3.43 -0.73 -17.20
C THR A 77 -3.22 -2.13 -16.60
N ASP A 78 -2.04 -2.71 -16.78
CA ASP A 78 -1.63 -4.01 -16.28
C ASP A 78 -1.02 -3.98 -14.87
N SER A 79 -0.86 -2.80 -14.25
CA SER A 79 -0.26 -2.67 -12.91
C SER A 79 -0.95 -1.58 -12.09
N ILE A 80 -1.22 -1.86 -10.81
CA ILE A 80 -1.59 -0.83 -9.85
C ILE A 80 -0.46 -0.75 -8.81
N PRO A 81 0.39 0.29 -8.82
CA PRO A 81 1.59 0.35 -8.00
C PRO A 81 1.36 0.07 -6.50
N LEU A 82 0.26 0.60 -5.93
CA LEU A 82 -0.10 0.32 -4.53
C LEU A 82 -0.35 -1.18 -4.29
N VAL A 83 -1.08 -1.83 -5.20
CA VAL A 83 -1.42 -3.26 -5.11
C VAL A 83 -0.15 -4.08 -5.25
N ASP A 84 0.72 -3.74 -6.19
CA ASP A 84 1.95 -4.47 -6.46
C ASP A 84 2.95 -4.37 -5.30
N ASP A 85 3.08 -3.18 -4.69
CA ASP A 85 3.91 -3.00 -3.50
C ASP A 85 3.38 -3.85 -2.32
N ILE A 86 2.06 -3.91 -2.14
CA ILE A 86 1.44 -4.76 -1.09
C ILE A 86 1.66 -6.25 -1.41
N ARG A 87 1.43 -6.69 -2.65
CA ARG A 87 1.68 -8.08 -3.09
C ARG A 87 3.13 -8.48 -2.86
N PHE A 88 4.08 -7.59 -3.16
CA PHE A 88 5.49 -7.79 -2.88
C PHE A 88 5.75 -8.00 -1.39
N HIS A 89 5.18 -7.17 -0.51
CA HIS A 89 5.37 -7.32 0.94
C HIS A 89 4.72 -8.57 1.52
N ILE A 90 3.57 -8.99 0.98
CA ILE A 90 2.92 -10.27 1.38
C ILE A 90 3.81 -11.47 1.02
N THR A 91 4.44 -11.46 -0.15
CA THR A 91 5.18 -12.62 -0.68
C THR A 91 6.66 -12.66 -0.26
N SER A 92 7.27 -11.52 0.04
CA SER A 92 8.72 -11.39 0.25
C SER A 92 9.28 -12.15 1.46
N ASN A 93 8.46 -12.47 2.47
CA ASN A 93 8.91 -13.11 3.73
C ASN A 93 8.39 -14.53 3.95
N VAL A 94 7.92 -15.18 2.89
CA VAL A 94 7.30 -16.51 2.99
C VAL A 94 8.36 -17.62 2.95
N GLN A 95 8.60 -18.26 4.10
CA GLN A 95 9.64 -19.30 4.25
C GLN A 95 9.13 -20.67 4.71
N THR A 96 7.93 -20.73 5.29
CA THR A 96 7.34 -21.95 5.84
C THR A 96 5.99 -22.25 5.19
N TYR A 97 5.53 -23.51 5.25
CA TYR A 97 4.23 -23.89 4.70
C TYR A 97 3.06 -23.09 5.32
N SER A 98 3.10 -22.84 6.63
CA SER A 98 2.09 -22.01 7.30
C SER A 98 2.11 -20.56 6.81
N ALA A 99 3.30 -20.00 6.54
CA ALA A 99 3.44 -18.66 6.01
C ALA A 99 2.97 -18.56 4.55
N ILE A 100 3.09 -19.65 3.77
CA ILE A 100 2.55 -19.72 2.41
C ILE A 100 1.02 -19.66 2.44
N GLU A 101 0.39 -20.41 3.33
CA GLU A 101 -1.06 -20.42 3.47
C GLU A 101 -1.60 -19.05 3.91
N GLU A 102 -0.97 -18.42 4.92
CA GLU A 102 -1.33 -17.06 5.36
C GLU A 102 -1.15 -16.03 4.23
N ALA A 103 -0.04 -16.10 3.49
CA ALA A 103 0.19 -15.20 2.36
C ALA A 103 -0.87 -15.37 1.27
N ASN A 104 -1.27 -16.61 0.96
CA ASN A 104 -2.32 -16.87 -0.02
C ASN A 104 -3.68 -16.31 0.43
N GLN A 105 -4.03 -16.44 1.71
CA GLN A 105 -5.28 -15.85 2.25
C GLN A 105 -5.26 -14.33 2.12
N LYS A 106 -4.13 -13.69 2.43
CA LYS A 106 -3.92 -12.25 2.29
C LYS A 106 -4.03 -11.78 0.84
N LEU A 107 -3.44 -12.53 -0.09
CA LEU A 107 -3.56 -12.25 -1.52
C LEU A 107 -5.01 -12.41 -1.99
N GLU A 108 -5.70 -13.47 -1.58
CA GLU A 108 -7.09 -13.70 -1.93
C GLU A 108 -8.01 -12.58 -1.43
N ALA A 109 -7.80 -12.07 -0.21
CA ALA A 109 -8.52 -10.91 0.30
C ALA A 109 -8.35 -9.67 -0.60
N LEU A 110 -7.11 -9.42 -1.06
CA LEU A 110 -6.80 -8.33 -1.97
C LEU A 110 -7.44 -8.53 -3.36
N GLU A 111 -7.39 -9.74 -3.93
CA GLU A 111 -8.03 -10.06 -5.20
C GLU A 111 -9.56 -9.89 -5.14
N ASN A 112 -10.18 -10.34 -4.04
CA ASN A 112 -11.62 -10.16 -3.82
C ASN A 112 -12.01 -8.68 -3.76
N LEU A 113 -11.17 -7.83 -3.14
CA LEU A 113 -11.37 -6.39 -3.17
C LEU A 113 -11.29 -5.85 -4.60
N LEU A 114 -10.25 -6.19 -5.37
CA LEU A 114 -10.08 -5.71 -6.75
C LEU A 114 -11.26 -6.12 -7.64
N ALA A 115 -11.68 -7.37 -7.55
CA ALA A 115 -12.86 -7.88 -8.25
C ALA A 115 -14.13 -7.12 -7.86
N SER A 116 -14.31 -6.78 -6.57
CA SER A 116 -15.49 -6.04 -6.08
C SER A 116 -15.59 -4.62 -6.65
N ILE A 117 -14.46 -4.01 -7.00
CA ILE A 117 -14.39 -2.67 -7.59
C ILE A 117 -14.21 -2.66 -9.11
N GLY A 118 -14.21 -3.85 -9.74
CA GLY A 118 -14.12 -4.00 -11.19
C GLY A 118 -12.74 -3.73 -11.76
N LEU A 119 -11.68 -3.89 -10.97
CA LEU A 119 -10.30 -3.79 -11.42
C LEU A 119 -9.74 -5.21 -11.59
N GLU A 120 -9.23 -5.52 -12.79
CA GLU A 120 -8.49 -6.75 -13.08
C GLU A 120 -7.06 -6.34 -13.45
N CYS A 121 -6.10 -6.57 -12.54
CA CYS A 121 -4.68 -6.25 -12.71
C CYS A 121 -3.78 -7.36 -12.15
#